data_AF-A0A4R5G955-F1
#
_entry.id   AF-A0A4R5G955-F1
#
_cell.length_a   1.000
_cell.length_b   1.000
_cell.length_c   1.000
_cell.angle_alpha   90.00
_cell.angle_beta   90.00
_cell.angle_gamma   90.00
#
_symmetry.space_group_name_H-M   'P 1'
#
loop_
_entity.id
_entity.type
_entity.pdbx_description
1 polymer ?
#
loop_
_entity_poly.entity_id
_entity_poly.type
_entity_poly.pdbx_seq_one_letter_code
_entity_poly.pdbx_strand_id
1 'polypeptide(L)'
;MIRADVLTRPQFTATVTHVRSREHPEGLPIAKASDYTPDGVLKDGTRVLVITDKQAHALSAYLDGKEATVACVEVSETRSRPAPPFITSTLQQAGGRLKLSAKRVMELAQKLYEGGYITYMRTDSPALSDEALTEARREAVRLFGPGAVPGQPQQYATRNKNAQEAHEAIRPAGTSWRPPEVVGLSGDELAVYTLIYQRTVASQMHDAVFDKTVVTLTCGAATLAAQGRVLKEPGHLQLLRDEDQDSQTLPPLQEGQRVPLKARPPEGKKTSPPSRYTEATLVQAMEKAGIGRPSTYAQTLGTLQAREYARLSGRHLAVTAVGLLVTTYLARQVPQVLQQDFTATMETGLDDVAAGQTSRVEYLTRFWTEGLAPTIGRASRDAPDLPLPHLEATRLRATPSGPHLVRGGQSVPLPLEVIPADLSEAEADALVQGAWSPRKPRVGRDSRPDEADVPEKCTRKRKAAGAAGPKKRSAPRRAAGK
;
A
#
# COMPACT_ATOMS: atom_id res chain seq x y z
N MET A 1 8.93 12.77 -20.65
CA MET A 1 9.40 11.39 -20.91
C MET A 1 9.40 11.17 -22.41
N ILE A 2 10.53 10.77 -22.99
CA ILE A 2 10.72 10.63 -24.44
C ILE A 2 11.07 9.17 -24.69
N ARG A 3 10.31 8.49 -25.54
CA ARG A 3 10.41 7.04 -25.75
C ARG A 3 10.44 6.71 -27.24
N ALA A 4 11.13 5.64 -27.57
CA ALA A 4 11.11 5.05 -28.89
C ALA A 4 10.92 3.55 -28.78
N ASP A 5 10.13 3.01 -29.70
CA ASP A 5 10.02 1.58 -29.94
C ASP A 5 11.21 1.13 -30.76
N VAL A 6 11.90 0.11 -30.25
CA VAL A 6 13.00 -0.55 -30.93
C VAL A 6 12.41 -1.70 -31.72
N LEU A 7 12.46 -1.59 -33.06
CA LEU A 7 11.75 -2.46 -33.99
C LEU A 7 12.47 -3.80 -34.22
N THR A 8 12.81 -4.46 -33.12
CA THR A 8 13.33 -5.83 -33.06
C THR A 8 12.18 -6.83 -32.95
N ARG A 9 12.50 -8.13 -32.89
CA ARG A 9 11.51 -9.19 -32.60
C ARG A 9 11.95 -9.99 -31.36
N PRO A 10 11.24 -9.90 -30.22
CA PRO A 10 10.13 -8.98 -29.93
C PRO A 10 10.54 -7.50 -29.95
N GLN A 11 9.56 -6.63 -30.18
CA GLN A 11 9.71 -5.18 -30.05
C GLN A 11 9.76 -4.82 -28.57
N PHE A 12 10.57 -3.83 -28.22
CA PHE A 12 10.63 -3.29 -26.86
C PHE A 12 10.70 -1.76 -26.87
N THR A 13 10.46 -1.13 -25.73
CA THR A 13 10.47 0.33 -25.62
C THR A 13 11.70 0.80 -24.85
N ALA A 14 12.45 1.71 -25.45
CA ALA A 14 13.57 2.41 -24.83
C ALA A 14 13.19 3.85 -24.49
N THR A 15 13.71 4.36 -23.38
CA THR A 15 13.47 5.73 -22.90
C THR A 15 14.74 6.53 -23.02
N VAL A 16 14.68 7.76 -23.55
CA VAL A 16 15.83 8.66 -23.54
C VAL A 16 16.21 8.96 -22.08
N THR A 17 17.47 8.71 -21.73
CA THR A 17 18.00 8.94 -20.39
C THR A 17 18.98 10.09 -20.35
N HIS A 18 19.77 10.29 -21.42
CA HIS A 18 20.76 11.37 -21.51
C HIS A 18 20.72 12.04 -22.87
N VAL A 19 21.10 13.32 -22.89
CA VAL A 19 21.25 14.11 -24.12
C VAL A 19 22.60 14.82 -24.10
N ARG A 20 23.40 14.57 -25.14
CA ARG A 20 24.68 15.25 -25.40
C ARG A 20 24.45 16.61 -26.04
N SER A 21 25.25 17.59 -25.63
CA SER A 21 25.28 18.92 -26.23
C SER A 21 26.74 19.35 -26.45
N ARG A 22 26.95 20.52 -27.07
CA ARG A 22 28.29 21.09 -27.21
C ARG A 22 28.91 21.46 -25.85
N GLU A 23 28.07 21.87 -24.90
CA GLU A 23 28.48 22.26 -23.55
C GLU A 23 28.70 21.02 -22.66
N HIS A 24 27.98 19.92 -22.95
CA HIS A 24 28.02 18.67 -22.21
C HIS A 24 28.23 17.49 -23.16
N PRO A 25 29.46 17.29 -23.68
CA PRO A 25 29.77 16.20 -24.60
C PRO A 25 29.59 14.80 -23.97
N GLU A 26 29.71 14.68 -22.66
CA GLU A 26 29.43 13.48 -21.87
C GLU A 26 27.94 13.14 -21.82
N GLY A 27 27.07 14.14 -22.02
CA GLY A 27 25.62 14.02 -21.96
C GLY A 27 25.05 14.21 -20.56
N LEU A 28 24.03 15.05 -20.46
CA LEU A 28 23.32 15.27 -19.20
C LEU A 28 22.11 14.33 -19.07
N PRO A 29 21.85 13.76 -17.89
CA PRO A 29 20.65 12.98 -17.63
C PRO A 29 19.40 13.85 -17.70
N ILE A 30 18.30 13.32 -18.24
CA ILE A 30 17.00 14.00 -18.22
C ILE A 30 16.44 14.00 -16.80
N ALA A 31 15.99 15.17 -16.34
CA ALA A 31 15.41 15.35 -15.01
C ALA A 31 14.23 14.39 -14.74
N LYS A 32 14.22 13.80 -13.55
CA LYS A 32 13.19 12.89 -13.03
C LYS A 32 12.55 13.48 -11.78
N ALA A 33 11.42 12.91 -11.35
CA ALA A 33 10.72 13.38 -10.15
C ALA A 33 11.60 13.39 -8.88
N SER A 34 12.55 12.46 -8.76
CA SER A 34 13.50 12.38 -7.65
C SER A 34 14.43 13.58 -7.51
N ASP A 35 14.58 14.36 -8.58
CA ASP A 35 15.51 15.48 -8.67
C ASP A 35 14.88 16.78 -8.13
N TYR A 36 13.57 16.74 -7.86
CA TYR A 36 12.82 17.86 -7.32
C TYR A 36 12.56 17.68 -5.82
N THR A 37 12.41 18.79 -5.11
CA THR A 37 11.87 18.85 -3.76
C THR A 37 10.38 18.50 -3.77
N PRO A 38 9.77 18.19 -2.60
CA PRO A 38 8.33 17.98 -2.50
C PRO A 38 7.50 19.16 -3.02
N ASP A 39 8.04 20.38 -2.98
CA ASP A 39 7.41 21.61 -3.49
C ASP A 39 7.59 21.81 -5.01
N GLY A 40 8.24 20.86 -5.70
CA GLY A 40 8.44 20.90 -7.15
C GLY A 40 9.61 21.78 -7.61
N VAL A 41 10.51 22.18 -6.71
CA VAL A 41 11.72 22.94 -7.04
C VAL A 41 12.86 21.98 -7.35
N LEU A 42 13.64 22.23 -8.40
CA LEU A 42 14.81 21.40 -8.69
C LEU A 42 15.84 21.55 -7.57
N LYS A 43 16.39 20.45 -7.05
CA LYS A 43 17.37 20.48 -5.96
C LYS A 43 18.67 21.16 -6.40
N ASP A 44 19.25 21.97 -5.52
CA ASP A 44 20.51 22.67 -5.78
C ASP A 44 21.65 21.71 -6.11
N GLY A 45 22.49 22.10 -7.08
CA GLY A 45 23.64 21.30 -7.53
C GLY A 45 23.28 20.09 -8.41
N THR A 46 22.00 19.87 -8.73
CA THR A 46 21.58 18.73 -9.55
C THR A 46 21.94 18.92 -11.01
N ARG A 47 22.86 18.09 -11.52
CA ARG A 47 23.34 18.10 -12.91
C ARG A 47 22.41 17.30 -13.83
N VAL A 48 21.28 17.90 -14.20
CA VAL A 48 20.27 17.29 -15.09
C VAL A 48 19.80 18.28 -16.15
N LEU A 49 19.28 17.74 -17.25
CA LEU A 49 18.63 18.52 -18.30
C LEU A 49 17.11 18.53 -18.06
N VAL A 50 16.55 19.70 -17.77
CA VAL A 50 15.10 19.94 -17.76
C VAL A 50 14.65 20.18 -19.20
N ILE A 51 13.84 19.27 -19.73
CA ILE A 51 13.38 19.33 -21.13
C ILE A 51 11.99 19.96 -21.20
N THR A 52 11.86 20.98 -22.05
CA THR A 52 10.57 21.59 -22.41
C THR A 52 9.77 20.73 -23.39
N ASP A 53 8.47 20.97 -23.49
CA ASP A 53 7.61 20.26 -24.45
C ASP A 53 8.12 20.37 -25.90
N LYS A 54 8.54 21.57 -26.32
CA LYS A 54 9.11 21.81 -27.66
C LYS A 54 10.39 21.00 -27.89
N GLN A 55 11.30 20.96 -26.92
CA GLN A 55 12.54 20.18 -27.00
C GLN A 55 12.24 18.67 -27.01
N ALA A 56 11.25 18.21 -26.25
CA ALA A 56 10.85 16.81 -26.24
C ALA A 56 10.27 16.36 -27.58
N HIS A 57 9.44 17.19 -28.20
CA HIS A 57 8.90 16.95 -29.55
C HIS A 57 9.99 16.96 -30.61
N ALA A 58 10.91 17.92 -30.56
CA ALA A 58 12.05 17.97 -31.48
C ALA A 58 12.93 16.71 -31.37
N LEU A 59 13.19 16.24 -30.15
CA LEU A 59 13.98 15.03 -29.93
C LEU A 59 13.24 13.77 -30.38
N SER A 60 11.93 13.66 -30.12
CA SER A 60 11.12 12.55 -30.59
C SER A 60 11.08 12.50 -32.13
N ALA A 61 10.84 13.63 -32.79
CA ALA A 61 10.88 13.72 -34.26
C ALA A 61 12.27 13.38 -34.83
N TYR A 62 13.36 13.75 -34.14
CA TYR A 62 14.71 13.36 -34.53
C TYR A 62 14.93 11.85 -34.47
N LEU A 63 14.37 11.16 -33.47
CA LEU A 63 14.52 9.72 -33.27
C LEU A 63 13.67 8.90 -34.25
N ASP A 64 12.60 9.47 -34.79
CA ASP A 64 11.65 8.72 -35.62
C ASP A 64 12.30 8.29 -36.96
N GLY A 65 12.24 6.99 -37.24
CA GLY A 65 12.84 6.40 -38.45
C GLY A 65 14.37 6.37 -38.45
N LYS A 66 15.05 6.70 -37.34
CA LYS A 66 16.51 6.57 -37.21
C LYS A 66 16.93 5.16 -36.78
N GLU A 67 18.19 4.86 -37.00
CA GLU A 67 18.85 3.69 -36.41
C GLU A 67 19.61 4.11 -35.15
N ALA A 68 19.39 3.38 -34.06
CA ALA A 68 20.23 3.46 -32.88
C ALA A 68 21.28 2.34 -32.89
N THR A 69 22.47 2.63 -32.38
CA THR A 69 23.51 1.63 -32.15
C THR A 69 23.41 1.13 -30.72
N VAL A 70 23.39 -0.19 -30.53
CA VAL A 70 23.52 -0.83 -29.23
C VAL A 70 24.93 -0.53 -28.70
N ALA A 71 25.01 0.30 -27.68
CA ALA A 71 26.28 0.73 -27.10
C ALA A 71 26.76 -0.23 -26.00
N CYS A 72 25.83 -0.78 -25.23
CA CYS A 72 26.14 -1.74 -24.16
C CYS A 72 24.94 -2.63 -23.87
N VAL A 73 25.20 -3.91 -23.60
CA VAL A 73 24.21 -4.88 -23.12
C VAL A 73 24.74 -5.53 -21.85
N GLU A 74 24.10 -5.22 -20.72
CA GLU A 74 24.43 -5.81 -19.42
C GLU A 74 23.39 -6.86 -19.07
N VAL A 75 23.83 -8.09 -18.85
CA VAL A 75 23.00 -9.18 -18.32
C VAL A 75 23.47 -9.50 -16.92
N SER A 76 22.57 -9.44 -15.97
CA SER A 76 22.84 -9.76 -14.56
C SER A 76 21.73 -10.61 -13.98
N GLU A 77 22.09 -11.53 -13.10
CA GLU A 77 21.11 -12.28 -12.33
C GLU A 77 20.64 -11.45 -11.13
N THR A 78 19.33 -11.35 -10.94
CA THR A 78 18.72 -10.69 -9.78
C THR A 78 17.83 -11.67 -9.03
N ARG A 79 17.83 -11.59 -7.70
CA ARG A 79 17.06 -12.49 -6.84
C ARG A 79 16.01 -11.71 -6.05
N SER A 80 14.81 -12.27 -5.99
CA SER A 80 13.76 -11.83 -5.07
C SER A 80 13.65 -12.84 -3.95
N ARG A 81 13.95 -12.41 -2.72
CA ARG A 81 13.86 -13.26 -1.54
C ARG A 81 12.40 -13.37 -1.09
N PRO A 82 11.98 -14.53 -0.56
CA PRO A 82 10.69 -14.63 0.08
C PRO A 82 10.55 -13.62 1.22
N ALA A 83 9.35 -13.07 1.38
CA ALA A 83 9.03 -12.24 2.53
C ALA A 83 8.95 -13.11 3.80
N PRO A 84 9.29 -12.54 4.98
CA PRO A 84 9.11 -13.24 6.26
C PRO A 84 7.64 -13.63 6.49
N PRO A 85 7.40 -14.63 7.35
CA PRO A 85 6.08 -14.90 7.93
C PRO A 85 5.43 -13.65 8.50
N PHE A 86 4.10 -13.65 8.58
CA PHE A 86 3.39 -12.46 9.03
C PHE A 86 3.66 -12.12 10.49
N ILE A 87 3.79 -10.83 10.72
CA ILE A 87 3.58 -10.18 12.00
C ILE A 87 2.31 -9.33 11.88
N THR A 88 1.85 -8.74 12.97
CA THR A 88 0.58 -8.02 12.97
C THR A 88 0.56 -6.85 11.99
N SER A 89 1.64 -6.07 11.92
CA SER A 89 1.79 -4.94 11.01
C SER A 89 1.75 -5.38 9.54
N THR A 90 2.49 -6.42 9.18
CA THR A 90 2.60 -6.90 7.79
C THR A 90 1.32 -7.61 7.34
N LEU A 91 0.59 -8.27 8.25
CA LEU A 91 -0.74 -8.83 7.95
C LEU A 91 -1.77 -7.72 7.70
N GLN A 92 -1.81 -6.68 8.54
CA GLN A 92 -2.69 -5.53 8.33
C GLN A 92 -2.39 -4.81 7.01
N GLN A 93 -1.11 -4.66 6.67
CA GLN A 93 -0.69 -4.10 5.38
C GLN A 93 -1.16 -4.97 4.20
N ALA A 94 -0.98 -6.29 4.27
CA ALA A 94 -1.38 -7.20 3.21
C ALA A 94 -2.91 -7.29 3.05
N GLY A 95 -3.68 -7.16 4.13
CA GLY A 95 -5.14 -7.09 4.08
C GLY A 95 -5.68 -5.92 3.24
N GLY A 96 -4.88 -4.87 3.03
CA GLY A 96 -5.21 -3.79 2.10
C GLY A 96 -5.38 -4.28 0.64
N ARG A 97 -4.70 -5.36 0.24
CA ARG A 97 -4.88 -6.01 -1.07
C ARG A 97 -6.25 -6.68 -1.19
N LEU A 98 -6.78 -7.16 -0.08
CA LEU A 98 -8.13 -7.70 0.05
C LEU A 98 -9.20 -6.60 0.23
N LYS A 99 -8.80 -5.31 0.14
CA LYS A 99 -9.66 -4.14 0.39
C LYS A 99 -10.27 -4.12 1.80
N LEU A 100 -9.63 -4.78 2.77
CA LEU A 100 -10.05 -4.81 4.17
C LEU A 100 -9.36 -3.69 4.96
N SER A 101 -10.07 -3.10 5.92
CA SER A 101 -9.46 -2.17 6.88
C SER A 101 -8.60 -2.93 7.89
N ALA A 102 -7.63 -2.25 8.52
CA ALA A 102 -6.79 -2.83 9.56
C ALA A 102 -7.63 -3.43 10.70
N LYS A 103 -8.71 -2.74 11.10
CA LYS A 103 -9.68 -3.24 12.09
C LYS A 103 -10.34 -4.54 11.65
N ARG A 104 -10.84 -4.59 10.41
CA ARG A 104 -11.51 -5.78 9.88
C ARG A 104 -10.58 -6.98 9.77
N VAL A 105 -9.32 -6.76 9.35
CA VAL A 105 -8.29 -7.80 9.33
C VAL A 105 -8.08 -8.39 10.73
N MET A 106 -7.98 -7.55 11.76
CA MET A 106 -7.78 -8.02 13.13
C MET A 106 -9.00 -8.75 13.70
N GLU A 107 -10.22 -8.33 13.37
CA GLU A 107 -11.45 -9.06 13.74
C GLU A 107 -11.50 -10.46 13.12
N LEU A 108 -11.13 -10.59 11.84
CA LEU A 108 -11.09 -11.88 11.14
C LEU A 108 -9.98 -12.77 11.71
N ALA A 109 -8.79 -12.21 11.93
CA ALA A 109 -7.69 -12.94 12.54
C ALA A 109 -8.02 -13.43 13.96
N GLN A 110 -8.72 -12.62 14.76
CA GLN A 110 -9.22 -13.05 16.07
C GLN A 110 -10.12 -14.28 15.95
N LYS A 111 -11.09 -14.27 15.03
CA LYS A 111 -11.97 -15.43 14.81
C LYS A 111 -11.21 -16.67 14.34
N LEU A 112 -10.25 -16.49 13.43
CA LEU A 112 -9.39 -17.59 12.96
C LEU A 112 -8.57 -18.17 14.10
N TYR A 113 -8.05 -17.34 14.99
CA TYR A 113 -7.32 -17.78 16.19
C TYR A 113 -8.23 -18.55 17.16
N GLU A 114 -9.38 -17.98 17.51
CA GLU A 114 -10.38 -18.62 18.39
C GLU A 114 -10.93 -19.94 17.81
N GLY A 115 -11.02 -20.02 16.47
CA GLY A 115 -11.39 -21.24 15.74
C GLY A 115 -10.24 -22.25 15.57
N GLY A 116 -9.04 -21.97 16.08
CA GLY A 116 -7.88 -22.87 16.00
C GLY A 116 -7.28 -23.00 14.59
N TYR A 117 -7.46 -21.99 13.72
CA TYR A 117 -6.92 -21.98 12.37
C TYR A 117 -5.53 -21.36 12.28
N ILE A 118 -5.23 -20.36 13.10
CA ILE A 118 -3.95 -19.63 13.09
C ILE A 118 -3.38 -19.45 14.50
N THR A 119 -2.10 -19.14 14.59
CA THR A 119 -1.44 -18.71 15.83
C THR A 119 -1.90 -17.31 16.26
N TYR A 120 -1.48 -16.87 17.44
CA TYR A 120 -1.89 -15.58 17.99
C TYR A 120 -1.51 -14.41 17.07
N MET A 121 -2.48 -13.57 16.74
CA MET A 121 -2.38 -12.55 15.69
C MET A 121 -1.79 -11.21 16.14
N ARG A 122 -1.44 -11.06 17.43
CA ARG A 122 -0.78 -9.86 17.99
C ARG A 122 0.65 -10.20 18.36
N THR A 123 1.53 -10.12 17.37
CA THR A 123 2.95 -10.51 17.46
C THR A 123 3.77 -9.57 16.59
N ASP A 124 4.99 -9.25 17.06
CA ASP A 124 6.02 -8.55 16.29
C ASP A 124 7.17 -9.50 15.88
N SER A 125 7.04 -10.78 16.19
CA SER A 125 8.03 -11.82 15.88
C SER A 125 7.73 -12.52 14.56
N PRO A 126 8.63 -12.47 13.56
CA PRO A 126 8.49 -13.23 12.32
C PRO A 126 9.03 -14.67 12.46
N ALA A 127 9.46 -15.08 13.66
CA ALA A 127 10.06 -16.39 13.89
C ALA A 127 9.01 -17.51 13.79
N LEU A 128 9.44 -18.69 13.34
CA LEU A 128 8.65 -19.92 13.32
C LEU A 128 9.29 -20.94 14.27
N SER A 129 8.47 -21.78 14.89
CA SER A 129 8.94 -22.93 15.66
C SER A 129 9.53 -23.99 14.71
N ASP A 130 10.32 -24.92 15.25
CA ASP A 130 10.91 -26.00 14.44
C ASP A 130 9.83 -26.87 13.79
N GLU A 131 8.71 -27.11 14.47
CA GLU A 131 7.56 -27.83 13.92
C GLU A 131 6.93 -27.06 12.75
N ALA A 132 6.77 -25.75 12.89
CA ALA A 132 6.18 -24.90 11.85
C ALA A 132 7.10 -24.75 10.64
N LEU A 133 8.41 -24.64 10.86
CA LEU A 133 9.41 -24.67 9.78
C LEU A 133 9.32 -25.98 8.99
N THR A 134 9.20 -27.11 9.70
CA THR A 134 9.09 -28.42 9.09
C THR A 134 7.81 -28.55 8.26
N GLU A 135 6.67 -28.15 8.80
CA GLU A 135 5.38 -28.27 8.11
C GLU A 135 5.28 -27.29 6.92
N ALA A 136 5.78 -26.05 7.05
CA ALA A 136 5.84 -25.11 5.92
C ALA A 136 6.65 -25.68 4.74
N ARG A 137 7.80 -26.30 5.04
CA ARG A 137 8.65 -26.94 4.04
C ARG A 137 7.95 -28.16 3.42
N ARG A 138 7.28 -28.97 4.24
CA ARG A 138 6.50 -30.11 3.76
C ARG A 138 5.38 -29.68 2.82
N GLU A 139 4.66 -28.61 3.13
CA GLU A 139 3.61 -28.07 2.27
C GLU A 139 4.19 -27.52 0.95
N ALA A 140 5.32 -26.82 0.99
CA ALA A 140 6.02 -26.40 -0.23
C ALA A 140 6.43 -27.60 -1.10
N VAL A 141 6.95 -28.67 -0.51
CA VAL A 141 7.32 -29.90 -1.21
C VAL A 141 6.09 -30.64 -1.75
N ARG A 142 4.99 -30.68 -1.00
CA ARG A 142 3.73 -31.29 -1.45
C ARG A 142 3.17 -30.57 -2.68
N LEU A 143 3.29 -29.24 -2.73
CA LEU A 143 2.77 -28.41 -3.82
C LEU A 143 3.68 -28.38 -5.05
N PHE A 144 5.01 -28.31 -4.85
CA PHE A 144 5.96 -27.97 -5.92
C PHE A 144 7.15 -28.95 -6.03
N GLY A 145 7.19 -30.00 -5.21
CA GLY A 145 8.23 -31.02 -5.20
C GLY A 145 9.46 -30.67 -4.35
N PRO A 146 10.42 -31.61 -4.19
CA PRO A 146 11.57 -31.45 -3.29
C PRO A 146 12.47 -30.25 -3.62
N GLY A 147 12.55 -29.85 -4.90
CA GLY A 147 13.36 -28.72 -5.36
C GLY A 147 12.77 -27.34 -5.04
N ALA A 148 11.63 -27.27 -4.35
CA ALA A 148 10.99 -26.00 -4.00
C ALA A 148 11.62 -25.32 -2.77
N VAL A 149 12.33 -26.08 -1.93
CA VAL A 149 12.86 -25.64 -0.64
C VAL A 149 14.39 -25.74 -0.59
N PRO A 150 15.09 -24.77 0.02
CA PRO A 150 16.54 -24.84 0.22
C PRO A 150 16.93 -25.95 1.20
N GLY A 151 18.21 -26.37 1.16
CA GLY A 151 18.71 -27.45 2.01
C GLY A 151 18.59 -27.19 3.52
N GLN A 152 18.67 -25.92 3.95
CA GLN A 152 18.45 -25.51 5.34
C GLN A 152 17.16 -24.69 5.49
N PRO A 153 16.46 -24.78 6.63
CA PRO A 153 15.31 -23.92 6.93
C PRO A 153 15.70 -22.44 6.90
N GLN A 154 14.80 -21.59 6.38
CA GLN A 154 15.00 -20.14 6.42
C GLN A 154 14.50 -19.58 7.74
N GLN A 155 15.39 -18.94 8.49
CA GLN A 155 15.05 -18.27 9.74
C GLN A 155 14.95 -16.76 9.54
N TYR A 156 13.95 -16.16 10.17
CA TYR A 156 13.71 -14.72 10.14
C TYR A 156 13.80 -14.18 11.56
N ALA A 157 14.80 -13.32 11.80
CA ALA A 157 15.02 -12.74 13.12
C ALA A 157 14.12 -11.52 13.35
N THR A 158 13.66 -11.37 14.59
CA THR A 158 12.94 -10.18 15.04
C THR A 158 13.87 -8.97 15.04
N ARG A 159 13.38 -7.82 14.56
CA ARG A 159 14.14 -6.55 14.58
C ARG A 159 14.06 -5.83 15.93
N ASN A 160 13.00 -6.07 16.70
CA ASN A 160 12.79 -5.48 18.01
C ASN A 160 13.56 -6.26 19.09
N LYS A 161 14.44 -5.57 19.81
CA LYS A 161 15.15 -6.12 20.98
C LYS A 161 14.23 -6.31 22.19
N ASN A 162 13.14 -5.55 22.25
CA ASN A 162 12.12 -5.59 23.30
C ASN A 162 10.84 -6.30 22.84
N ALA A 163 10.92 -7.24 21.90
CA ALA A 163 9.77 -8.05 21.51
C ALA A 163 9.18 -8.68 22.78
N GLN A 164 8.10 -8.07 23.26
CA GLN A 164 7.35 -8.61 24.38
C GLN A 164 6.75 -9.90 23.84
N GLU A 165 7.08 -11.00 24.52
CA GLU A 165 6.50 -12.32 24.34
C GLU A 165 7.24 -13.26 23.37
N ALA A 166 7.50 -14.47 23.87
CA ALA A 166 7.97 -15.65 23.14
C ALA A 166 6.89 -16.15 22.16
N HIS A 167 6.41 -15.27 21.30
CA HIS A 167 5.36 -15.55 20.34
C HIS A 167 5.96 -15.81 18.98
N GLU A 168 5.30 -16.72 18.29
CA GLU A 168 5.60 -17.08 16.93
C GLU A 168 4.95 -16.08 15.96
N ALA A 169 5.37 -16.11 14.71
CA ALA A 169 4.68 -15.45 13.62
C ALA A 169 3.22 -15.88 13.50
N ILE A 170 2.44 -15.06 12.82
CA ILE A 170 1.07 -15.38 12.42
C ILE A 170 1.15 -16.40 11.27
N ARG A 171 0.76 -17.64 11.56
CA ARG A 171 0.83 -18.79 10.66
C ARG A 171 -0.33 -19.75 10.91
N PRO A 172 -0.60 -20.74 10.04
CA PRO A 172 -1.58 -21.78 10.32
C PRO A 172 -1.26 -22.52 11.62
N ALA A 173 -2.27 -22.82 12.44
CA ALA A 173 -2.12 -23.55 13.69
C ALA A 173 -2.08 -25.08 13.50
N GLY A 174 -1.62 -25.79 14.53
CA GLY A 174 -1.51 -27.25 14.54
C GLY A 174 -0.22 -27.79 13.91
N THR A 175 -0.05 -29.11 14.00
CA THR A 175 1.11 -29.87 13.47
C THR A 175 0.93 -30.27 12.01
N SER A 176 -0.29 -30.28 11.51
CA SER A 176 -0.59 -30.46 10.09
C SER A 176 -1.56 -29.39 9.61
N TRP A 177 -1.18 -28.70 8.54
CA TRP A 177 -1.92 -27.54 8.07
C TRP A 177 -2.99 -27.96 7.07
N ARG A 178 -4.14 -27.27 7.13
CA ARG A 178 -5.25 -27.49 6.20
C ARG A 178 -5.08 -26.55 5.01
N PRO A 179 -4.84 -27.06 3.79
CA PRO A 179 -4.77 -26.19 2.61
C PRO A 179 -6.06 -25.36 2.46
N PRO A 180 -5.98 -24.14 1.91
CA PRO A 180 -7.14 -23.27 1.72
C PRO A 180 -8.33 -23.92 1.01
N GLU A 181 -8.08 -24.90 0.14
CA GLU A 181 -9.10 -25.59 -0.64
C GLU A 181 -9.98 -26.52 0.21
N VAL A 182 -9.51 -26.95 1.38
CA VAL A 182 -10.17 -27.96 2.22
C VAL A 182 -10.38 -27.50 3.68
N VAL A 183 -9.98 -26.28 4.02
CA VAL A 183 -10.06 -25.76 5.39
C VAL A 183 -11.50 -25.52 5.88
N GLY A 184 -12.47 -25.44 4.95
CA GLY A 184 -13.89 -25.25 5.27
C GLY A 184 -14.29 -23.81 5.65
N LEU A 185 -13.40 -22.84 5.43
CA LEU A 185 -13.66 -21.41 5.60
C LEU A 185 -14.27 -20.82 4.33
N SER A 186 -14.91 -19.65 4.44
CA SER A 186 -15.47 -18.93 3.29
C SER A 186 -15.30 -17.41 3.42
N GLY A 187 -15.53 -16.69 2.32
CA GLY A 187 -15.50 -15.22 2.31
C GLY A 187 -14.18 -14.62 2.79
N ASP A 188 -14.26 -13.53 3.55
CA ASP A 188 -13.08 -12.83 4.06
C ASP A 188 -12.22 -13.69 5.01
N GLU A 189 -12.82 -14.62 5.76
CA GLU A 189 -12.08 -15.50 6.68
C GLU A 189 -11.17 -16.44 5.88
N LEU A 190 -11.70 -17.02 4.80
CA LEU A 190 -10.88 -17.81 3.86
C LEU A 190 -9.81 -16.94 3.21
N ALA A 191 -10.14 -15.73 2.76
CA ALA A 191 -9.17 -14.86 2.10
C ALA A 191 -7.99 -14.50 3.01
N VAL A 192 -8.25 -14.15 4.28
CA VAL A 192 -7.20 -13.87 5.27
C VAL A 192 -6.40 -15.13 5.60
N TYR A 193 -7.05 -16.27 5.77
CA TYR A 193 -6.37 -17.54 6.00
C TYR A 193 -5.45 -17.93 4.84
N THR A 194 -5.92 -17.85 3.60
CA THR A 194 -5.14 -18.12 2.39
C THR A 194 -3.91 -17.24 2.34
N LEU A 195 -4.06 -15.95 2.64
CA LEU A 195 -2.96 -14.99 2.68
C LEU A 195 -1.90 -15.44 3.69
N ILE A 196 -2.31 -15.78 4.92
CA ILE A 196 -1.43 -16.29 5.98
C ILE A 196 -0.72 -17.58 5.54
N TYR A 197 -1.48 -18.57 5.08
CA TYR A 197 -0.96 -19.86 4.62
C TYR A 197 0.08 -19.68 3.51
N GLN A 198 -0.24 -18.91 2.47
CA GLN A 198 0.65 -18.71 1.33
C GLN A 198 1.94 -17.99 1.75
N ARG A 199 1.86 -16.97 2.62
CA ARG A 199 3.06 -16.27 3.10
C ARG A 199 3.97 -17.21 3.91
N THR A 200 3.41 -18.02 4.81
CA THR A 200 4.21 -18.92 5.65
C THR A 200 4.87 -20.03 4.82
N VAL A 201 4.16 -20.60 3.84
CA VAL A 201 4.76 -21.61 2.94
C VAL A 201 5.83 -20.97 2.06
N ALA A 202 5.52 -19.83 1.43
CA ALA A 202 6.45 -19.11 0.57
C ALA A 202 7.75 -18.71 1.29
N SER A 203 7.68 -18.36 2.59
CA SER A 203 8.87 -17.94 3.36
C SER A 203 9.95 -19.02 3.47
N GLN A 204 9.59 -20.29 3.25
CA GLN A 204 10.51 -21.44 3.27
C GLN A 204 10.91 -21.93 1.86
N MET A 205 10.46 -21.27 0.79
CA MET A 205 10.78 -21.63 -0.59
C MET A 205 12.05 -20.93 -1.09
N HIS A 206 12.60 -21.38 -2.22
CA HIS A 206 13.72 -20.70 -2.87
C HIS A 206 13.39 -19.26 -3.32
N ASP A 207 14.44 -18.45 -3.42
CA ASP A 207 14.40 -17.15 -4.10
C ASP A 207 13.83 -17.30 -5.51
N ALA A 208 13.08 -16.30 -5.96
CA ALA A 208 12.78 -16.19 -7.38
C ALA A 208 13.98 -15.56 -8.08
N VAL A 209 14.47 -16.21 -9.14
CA VAL A 209 15.64 -15.80 -9.90
C VAL A 209 15.21 -15.22 -11.23
N PHE A 210 15.80 -14.10 -11.59
CA PHE A 210 15.47 -13.39 -12.81
C PHE A 210 16.73 -12.95 -13.55
N ASP A 211 16.73 -13.13 -14.86
CA ASP A 211 17.70 -12.50 -15.74
C ASP A 211 17.25 -11.06 -16.00
N LYS A 212 18.03 -10.10 -15.52
CA LYS A 212 17.85 -8.68 -15.76
C LYS A 212 18.76 -8.27 -16.91
N THR A 213 18.18 -7.73 -17.95
CA THR A 213 18.90 -7.18 -19.11
C THR A 213 18.73 -5.68 -19.12
N VAL A 214 19.84 -4.94 -19.15
CA VAL A 214 19.88 -3.49 -19.33
C VAL A 214 20.57 -3.21 -20.64
N VAL A 215 19.89 -2.47 -21.53
CA VAL A 215 20.41 -2.12 -22.84
C VAL A 215 20.54 -0.61 -22.92
N THR A 216 21.73 -0.16 -23.30
CA THR A 216 22.00 1.24 -23.61
C THR A 216 22.15 1.39 -25.12
N LEU A 217 21.34 2.28 -25.70
CA LEU A 217 21.33 2.60 -27.12
C LEU A 217 21.81 4.03 -27.32
N THR A 218 22.52 4.27 -28.42
CA THR A 218 22.95 5.61 -28.82
C THR A 218 22.37 5.96 -30.19
N CYS A 219 21.76 7.13 -30.30
CA CYS A 219 21.22 7.66 -31.55
C CYS A 219 21.60 9.14 -31.64
N GLY A 220 22.72 9.44 -32.29
CA GLY A 220 23.28 10.79 -32.37
C GLY A 220 23.51 11.38 -30.97
N ALA A 221 22.86 12.50 -30.67
CA ALA A 221 22.97 13.16 -29.37
C ALA A 221 22.21 12.46 -28.23
N ALA A 222 21.28 11.54 -28.55
CA ALA A 222 20.44 10.89 -27.55
C ALA A 222 21.02 9.55 -27.09
N THR A 223 21.00 9.32 -25.78
CA THR A 223 21.20 8.00 -25.18
C THR A 223 19.86 7.49 -24.68
N LEU A 224 19.48 6.28 -25.09
CA LEU A 224 18.26 5.61 -24.64
C LEU A 224 18.63 4.41 -23.78
N ALA A 225 17.82 4.11 -22.77
CA ALA A 225 17.94 2.89 -21.97
C ALA A 225 16.63 2.10 -21.99
N ALA A 226 16.77 0.78 -22.03
CA ALA A 226 15.69 -0.16 -21.80
C ALA A 226 16.13 -1.18 -20.74
N GLN A 227 15.20 -1.56 -19.87
CA GLN A 227 15.41 -2.65 -18.92
C GLN A 227 14.34 -3.70 -19.17
N GLY A 228 14.76 -4.95 -19.25
CA GLY A 228 13.90 -6.12 -19.23
C GLY A 228 14.25 -7.03 -18.08
N ARG A 229 13.30 -7.85 -17.68
CA ARG A 229 13.49 -8.87 -16.66
C ARG A 229 12.72 -10.11 -17.09
N VAL A 230 13.37 -11.26 -17.10
CA VAL A 230 12.74 -12.54 -17.42
C VAL A 230 12.84 -13.44 -16.19
N LEU A 231 11.72 -14.02 -15.78
CA LEU A 231 11.69 -14.99 -14.70
C LEU A 231 12.37 -16.28 -15.15
N LYS A 232 13.51 -16.60 -14.52
CA LYS A 232 14.32 -17.79 -14.81
C LYS A 232 13.92 -18.94 -13.90
N GLU A 233 13.83 -18.68 -12.61
CA GLU A 233 13.36 -19.65 -11.61
C GLU A 233 12.25 -18.99 -10.78
N PRO A 234 11.03 -19.56 -10.74
CA PRO A 234 9.91 -18.91 -10.10
C PRO A 234 10.01 -18.89 -8.57
N GLY A 235 10.76 -19.81 -7.96
CA GLY A 235 10.95 -19.88 -6.51
C GLY A 235 9.62 -19.75 -5.74
N HIS A 236 9.62 -18.90 -4.71
CA HIS A 236 8.44 -18.58 -3.91
C HIS A 236 7.28 -17.89 -4.68
N LEU A 237 7.54 -17.29 -5.85
CA LEU A 237 6.49 -16.64 -6.65
C LEU A 237 5.54 -17.63 -7.31
N GLN A 238 5.85 -18.94 -7.33
CA GLN A 238 4.91 -19.97 -7.75
C GLN A 238 3.60 -19.93 -6.95
N LEU A 239 3.68 -19.51 -5.68
CA LEU A 239 2.55 -19.41 -4.77
C LEU A 239 1.91 -18.01 -4.75
N LEU A 240 2.60 -16.98 -5.26
CA LEU A 240 2.24 -15.56 -5.17
C LEU A 240 2.11 -14.88 -6.55
N ARG A 241 1.70 -15.63 -7.59
CA ARG A 241 1.81 -15.27 -9.03
C ARG A 241 1.17 -13.94 -9.46
N ASP A 242 0.43 -13.27 -8.60
CA ASP A 242 -0.24 -11.99 -8.89
C ASP A 242 0.66 -10.75 -8.69
N GLU A 243 1.89 -10.89 -8.16
CA GLU A 243 2.71 -9.73 -7.76
C GLU A 243 3.67 -9.17 -8.84
N ASP A 244 3.98 -9.87 -9.94
CA ASP A 244 5.15 -9.54 -10.80
C ASP A 244 4.93 -9.57 -12.34
N GLN A 245 3.68 -9.41 -12.84
CA GLN A 245 3.38 -9.61 -14.27
C GLN A 245 3.80 -8.49 -15.25
N ASP A 246 4.25 -7.32 -14.78
CA ASP A 246 4.58 -6.17 -15.64
C ASP A 246 6.09 -6.03 -15.93
N SER A 247 6.69 -7.05 -16.56
CA SER A 247 8.08 -6.95 -17.05
C SER A 247 8.16 -7.06 -18.57
N GLN A 248 8.85 -6.10 -19.20
CA GLN A 248 9.16 -6.15 -20.63
C GLN A 248 10.23 -7.21 -20.88
N THR A 249 10.08 -7.99 -21.95
CA THR A 249 11.10 -8.92 -22.44
C THR A 249 11.95 -8.23 -23.51
N LEU A 250 13.28 -8.34 -23.38
CA LEU A 250 14.21 -7.83 -24.38
C LEU A 250 14.70 -9.00 -25.26
N PRO A 251 14.80 -8.82 -26.60
CA PRO A 251 15.44 -9.81 -27.47
C PRO A 251 16.94 -9.90 -27.19
N PRO A 252 17.62 -10.96 -27.64
CA PRO A 252 19.07 -10.99 -27.67
C PRO A 252 19.59 -9.86 -28.59
N LEU A 253 20.44 -9.00 -28.03
CA LEU A 253 21.08 -7.88 -28.73
C LEU A 253 22.60 -8.01 -28.62
N GLN A 254 23.32 -7.51 -29.63
CA GLN A 254 24.78 -7.48 -29.64
C GLN A 254 25.29 -6.04 -29.62
N GLU A 255 26.41 -5.80 -28.94
CA GLU A 255 27.07 -4.49 -29.00
C GLU A 255 27.48 -4.16 -30.45
N GLY A 256 27.29 -2.90 -30.84
CA GLY A 256 27.48 -2.43 -32.21
C GLY A 256 26.31 -2.73 -33.15
N GLN A 257 25.33 -3.55 -32.75
CA GLN A 257 24.14 -3.81 -33.57
C GLN A 257 23.35 -2.52 -33.81
N ARG A 258 22.92 -2.32 -35.06
CA ARG A 258 22.01 -1.23 -35.43
C ARG A 258 20.57 -1.70 -35.36
N VAL A 259 19.73 -0.91 -34.70
CA VAL A 259 18.31 -1.22 -34.52
C VAL A 259 17.45 -0.02 -34.93
N PRO A 260 16.43 -0.21 -35.78
CA PRO A 260 15.55 0.87 -36.18
C PRO A 260 14.64 1.30 -35.03
N LEU A 261 14.43 2.62 -34.93
CA LEU A 261 13.56 3.25 -33.95
C LEU A 261 12.27 3.75 -34.61
N LYS A 262 11.16 3.60 -33.89
CA LYS A 262 9.92 4.32 -34.13
C LYS A 262 9.62 5.18 -32.91
N ALA A 263 9.63 6.50 -33.07
CA ALA A 263 9.44 7.38 -31.94
C ALA A 263 7.99 7.33 -31.44
N ARG A 264 7.80 7.52 -30.13
CA ARG A 264 6.49 7.71 -29.53
C ARG A 264 6.23 9.19 -29.28
N PRO A 265 4.97 9.63 -29.30
CA PRO A 265 4.61 10.96 -28.82
C PRO A 265 5.21 11.21 -27.43
N PRO A 266 5.92 12.34 -27.21
CA PRO A 266 6.45 12.66 -25.91
C PRO A 266 5.35 12.76 -24.86
N GLU A 267 5.64 12.30 -23.64
CA GLU A 267 4.73 12.42 -22.51
C GLU A 267 5.25 13.45 -21.52
N GLY A 268 4.51 14.54 -21.35
CA GLY A 268 4.68 15.44 -20.21
C GLY A 268 4.44 14.69 -18.91
N LYS A 269 5.41 14.75 -17.99
CA LYS A 269 5.24 14.27 -16.61
C LYS A 269 5.24 15.48 -15.69
N LYS A 270 4.38 15.45 -14.68
CA LYS A 270 4.39 16.41 -13.58
C LYS A 270 4.78 15.65 -12.32
N THR A 271 5.54 16.30 -11.45
CA THR A 271 5.67 15.83 -10.07
C THR A 271 4.28 15.86 -9.45
N SER A 272 3.94 14.81 -8.72
CA SER A 272 2.73 14.78 -7.91
C SER A 272 3.12 15.10 -6.47
N PRO A 273 2.24 15.77 -5.70
CA PRO A 273 2.46 15.90 -4.27
C PRO A 273 2.54 14.51 -3.63
N PRO A 274 3.19 14.38 -2.46
CA PRO A 274 3.23 13.13 -1.71
C PRO A 274 1.82 12.56 -1.52
N SER A 275 1.66 11.27 -1.83
CA SER A 275 0.38 10.58 -1.64
C SER A 275 0.00 10.56 -0.17
N ARG A 276 -1.29 10.80 0.10
CA ARG A 276 -1.86 10.56 1.43
C ARG A 276 -1.69 9.10 1.83
N TYR A 277 -1.50 8.85 3.12
CA TYR A 277 -1.45 7.50 3.66
C TYR A 277 -2.76 6.75 3.42
N THR A 278 -2.69 5.49 3.02
CA THR A 278 -3.73 4.50 3.31
C THR A 278 -3.55 3.97 4.73
N GLU A 279 -4.52 3.23 5.27
CA GLU A 279 -4.34 2.54 6.55
C GLU A 279 -3.09 1.65 6.56
N ALA A 280 -2.87 0.87 5.50
CA ALA A 280 -1.69 0.01 5.35
C ALA A 280 -0.38 0.81 5.43
N THR A 281 -0.26 1.90 4.65
CA THR A 281 0.97 2.72 4.65
C THR A 281 1.16 3.49 5.96
N LEU A 282 0.07 3.81 6.69
CA LEU A 282 0.17 4.44 8.00
C LEU A 282 0.63 3.44 9.07
N VAL A 283 0.13 2.20 9.05
CA VAL A 283 0.65 1.13 9.93
C VAL A 283 2.14 0.91 9.68
N GLN A 284 2.55 0.86 8.40
CA GLN A 284 3.96 0.74 8.03
C GLN A 284 4.81 1.92 8.55
N ALA A 285 4.28 3.15 8.45
CA ALA A 285 4.96 4.34 8.95
C ALA A 285 5.07 4.35 10.48
N MET A 286 4.00 3.96 11.19
CA MET A 286 3.96 3.81 12.64
C MET A 286 4.99 2.79 13.14
N GLU A 287 5.00 1.59 12.54
CA GLU A 287 5.95 0.53 12.85
C GLU A 287 7.40 0.99 12.62
N LYS A 288 7.69 1.59 11.45
CA LYS A 288 9.03 2.10 11.12
C LYS A 288 9.50 3.18 12.10
N ALA A 289 8.58 3.99 12.62
CA ALA A 289 8.87 5.03 13.60
C ALA A 289 8.94 4.50 15.05
N GLY A 290 8.70 3.21 15.30
CA GLY A 290 8.63 2.65 16.65
C GLY A 290 7.40 3.14 17.45
N ILE A 291 6.37 3.62 16.75
CA ILE A 291 5.15 4.17 17.35
C ILE A 291 4.05 3.13 17.28
N GLY A 292 3.46 2.80 18.43
CA GLY A 292 2.44 1.77 18.54
C GLY A 292 3.02 0.37 18.67
N ARG A 293 2.12 -0.60 18.76
CA ARG A 293 2.38 -2.02 19.03
C ARG A 293 1.37 -2.87 18.25
N PRO A 294 1.62 -4.19 18.08
CA PRO A 294 0.66 -5.12 17.48
C PRO A 294 -0.79 -4.96 17.98
N SER A 295 -0.96 -4.70 19.26
CA SER A 295 -2.26 -4.49 19.91
C SER A 295 -2.92 -3.14 19.60
N THR A 296 -2.18 -2.12 19.17
CA THR A 296 -2.66 -0.73 19.12
C THR A 296 -2.81 -0.14 17.71
N TYR A 297 -2.22 -0.73 16.67
CA TYR A 297 -2.30 -0.18 15.30
C TYR A 297 -3.74 0.04 14.81
N ALA A 298 -4.54 -1.03 14.78
CA ALA A 298 -5.93 -0.97 14.32
C ALA A 298 -6.81 -0.09 15.22
N GLN A 299 -6.59 -0.12 16.54
CA GLN A 299 -7.31 0.71 17.50
C GLN A 299 -7.00 2.20 17.31
N THR A 300 -5.74 2.55 17.06
CA THR A 300 -5.31 3.93 16.82
C THR A 300 -6.00 4.49 15.58
N LEU A 301 -5.97 3.75 14.47
CA LEU A 301 -6.67 4.10 13.24
C LEU A 301 -8.19 4.27 13.46
N GLY A 302 -8.80 3.33 14.19
CA GLY A 302 -10.21 3.40 14.55
C GLY A 302 -10.53 4.63 15.40
N THR A 303 -9.65 5.00 16.33
CA THR A 303 -9.83 6.16 17.22
C THR A 303 -9.70 7.47 16.44
N LEU A 304 -8.73 7.58 15.53
CA LEU A 304 -8.57 8.76 14.68
C LEU A 304 -9.80 9.00 13.81
N GLN A 305 -10.43 7.94 13.30
CA GLN A 305 -11.64 8.03 12.51
C GLN A 305 -12.88 8.31 13.36
N ALA A 306 -13.06 7.58 14.47
CA ALA A 306 -14.21 7.74 15.36
C ALA A 306 -14.27 9.11 16.05
N ARG A 307 -13.11 9.73 16.29
CA ARG A 307 -13.00 11.10 16.83
C ARG A 307 -12.89 12.17 15.74
N GLU A 308 -13.15 11.79 14.48
CA GLU A 308 -13.18 12.69 13.33
C GLU A 308 -11.89 13.49 13.10
N TYR A 309 -10.73 12.99 13.52
CA TYR A 309 -9.43 13.63 13.24
C TYR A 309 -8.93 13.30 11.83
N ALA A 310 -9.27 12.11 11.34
CA ALA A 310 -9.00 11.67 9.98
C ALA A 310 -10.23 10.95 9.42
N ARG A 311 -10.35 10.91 8.11
CA ARG A 311 -11.41 10.15 7.42
C ARG A 311 -10.88 9.50 6.16
N LEU A 312 -11.58 8.46 5.69
CA LEU A 312 -11.29 7.86 4.39
C LEU A 312 -11.86 8.73 3.26
N SER A 313 -10.99 9.10 2.33
CA SER A 313 -11.30 9.68 1.04
C SER A 313 -10.89 8.66 -0.03
N GLY A 314 -11.84 7.83 -0.45
CA GLY A 314 -11.53 6.61 -1.21
C GLY A 314 -10.77 5.63 -0.32
N ARG A 315 -9.52 5.31 -0.68
CA ARG A 315 -8.63 4.43 0.11
C ARG A 315 -7.62 5.19 0.98
N HIS A 316 -7.59 6.51 0.87
CA HIS A 316 -6.60 7.35 1.54
C HIS A 316 -7.19 8.03 2.77
N LEU A 317 -6.40 8.17 3.82
CA LEU A 317 -6.70 8.95 5.01
C LEU A 317 -6.46 10.43 4.71
N ALA A 318 -7.50 11.23 4.87
CA ALA A 318 -7.45 12.68 4.81
C ALA A 318 -7.62 13.25 6.21
N VAL A 319 -6.80 14.25 6.57
CA VAL A 319 -6.91 14.94 7.86
C VAL A 319 -8.07 15.93 7.79
N THR A 320 -8.98 15.86 8.76
CA THR A 320 -10.13 16.75 8.82
C THR A 320 -9.72 18.14 9.34
N ALA A 321 -10.67 19.09 9.30
CA ALA A 321 -10.49 20.39 9.92
C ALA A 321 -10.21 20.29 11.43
N VAL A 322 -10.94 19.41 12.14
CA VAL A 322 -10.74 19.17 13.57
C VAL A 322 -9.33 18.60 13.82
N GLY A 323 -8.93 17.60 13.02
CA GLY A 323 -7.59 17.01 13.10
C GLY A 323 -6.49 18.05 12.91
N LEU A 324 -6.58 18.89 11.89
CA LEU A 324 -5.61 19.95 11.63
C LEU A 324 -5.54 20.97 12.77
N LEU A 325 -6.67 21.41 13.31
CA LEU A 325 -6.71 22.36 14.43
C LEU A 325 -6.09 21.77 15.70
N VAL A 326 -6.43 20.52 16.03
CA VAL A 326 -5.85 19.81 17.19
C VAL A 326 -4.34 19.64 17.01
N THR A 327 -3.88 19.16 15.86
CA THR A 327 -2.44 19.05 15.58
C THR A 327 -1.74 20.40 15.64
N THR A 328 -2.36 21.46 15.12
CA THR A 328 -1.80 22.83 15.17
C THR A 328 -1.66 23.32 16.61
N TYR A 329 -2.68 23.09 17.43
CA TYR A 329 -2.64 23.44 18.85
C TYR A 329 -1.53 22.68 19.56
N LEU A 330 -1.49 21.34 19.41
CA LEU A 330 -0.49 20.50 20.06
C LEU A 330 0.94 20.85 19.61
N ALA A 331 1.15 21.15 18.33
CA ALA A 331 2.45 21.54 17.80
C ALA A 331 2.96 22.87 18.35
N ARG A 332 2.07 23.80 18.67
CA ARG A 332 2.43 25.10 19.25
C ARG A 332 2.62 25.01 20.77
N GLN A 333 1.70 24.34 21.46
CA GLN A 333 1.64 24.37 22.92
C GLN A 333 2.49 23.28 23.58
N VAL A 334 2.55 22.09 22.97
CA VAL A 334 3.20 20.91 23.54
C VAL A 334 4.02 20.14 22.50
N PRO A 335 4.94 20.82 21.75
CA PRO A 335 5.65 20.24 20.61
C PRO A 335 6.42 18.96 20.93
N GLN A 336 6.87 18.82 22.18
CA GLN A 336 7.63 17.66 22.66
C GLN A 336 6.80 16.36 22.57
N VAL A 337 5.50 16.43 22.84
CA VAL A 337 4.59 15.26 22.82
C VAL A 337 4.33 14.77 21.38
N LEU A 338 4.56 15.62 20.38
CA LEU A 338 4.41 15.26 18.96
C LEU A 338 5.70 14.72 18.33
N GLN A 339 6.83 14.74 19.03
CA GLN A 339 8.08 14.19 18.50
C GLN A 339 8.01 12.67 18.46
N GLN A 340 8.48 12.08 17.36
CA GLN A 340 8.52 10.63 17.20
C GLN A 340 9.33 9.97 18.32
N ASP A 341 10.49 10.56 18.64
CA ASP A 341 11.39 10.09 19.69
C ASP A 341 10.73 10.12 21.07
N PHE A 342 9.83 11.06 21.34
CA PHE A 342 9.12 11.10 22.63
C PHE A 342 8.23 9.88 22.80
N THR A 343 7.44 9.55 21.77
CA THR A 343 6.54 8.40 21.82
C THR A 343 7.31 7.09 21.83
N ALA A 344 8.35 6.97 21.00
CA ALA A 344 9.23 5.81 21.03
C ALA A 344 9.91 5.62 22.41
N THR A 345 10.41 6.70 23.01
CA THR A 345 11.02 6.67 24.36
C THR A 345 10.01 6.27 25.44
N MET A 346 8.78 6.80 25.37
CA MET A 346 7.70 6.44 26.28
C MET A 346 7.43 4.94 26.21
N GLU A 347 7.27 4.41 24.99
CA GLU A 347 7.05 3.00 24.72
C GLU A 347 8.20 2.11 25.21
N THR A 348 9.46 2.49 24.98
CA THR A 348 10.62 1.77 25.55
C THR A 348 10.58 1.76 27.07
N GLY A 349 10.24 2.88 27.72
CA GLY A 349 10.13 2.90 29.18
C GLY A 349 9.00 2.01 29.71
N LEU A 350 7.93 1.77 28.95
CA LEU A 350 6.91 0.76 29.30
C LEU A 350 7.45 -0.66 29.16
N ASP A 351 8.31 -0.93 28.16
CA ASP A 351 9.01 -2.20 28.02
C ASP A 351 9.98 -2.43 29.20
N ASP A 352 10.70 -1.40 29.64
CA ASP A 352 11.59 -1.48 30.79
C ASP A 352 10.82 -1.83 32.07
N VAL A 353 9.59 -1.32 32.22
CA VAL A 353 8.69 -1.72 33.32
C VAL A 353 8.28 -3.19 33.19
N ALA A 354 7.91 -3.65 32.00
CA ALA A 354 7.53 -5.05 31.76
C ALA A 354 8.69 -6.03 31.99
N ALA A 355 9.91 -5.62 31.67
CA ALA A 355 11.15 -6.38 31.88
C ALA A 355 11.68 -6.29 33.32
N GLY A 356 11.06 -5.49 34.19
CA GLY A 356 11.49 -5.30 35.58
C GLY A 356 12.76 -4.44 35.75
N GLN A 357 13.15 -3.68 34.73
CA GLN A 357 14.32 -2.79 34.74
C GLN A 357 14.04 -1.45 35.46
N THR A 358 12.79 -1.01 35.51
CA THR A 358 12.33 0.14 36.31
C THR A 358 10.98 -0.15 36.95
N SER A 359 10.65 0.52 38.05
CA SER A 359 9.34 0.34 38.69
C SER A 359 8.28 1.20 38.03
N ARG A 360 7.02 0.72 38.03
CA ARG A 360 5.85 1.48 37.55
C ARG A 360 5.76 2.87 38.21
N VAL A 361 6.00 2.94 39.53
CA VAL A 361 5.85 4.18 40.30
C VAL A 361 6.93 5.18 39.93
N GLU A 362 8.18 4.73 39.81
CA GLU A 362 9.31 5.57 39.40
C GLU A 362 9.11 6.13 37.99
N TYR A 363 8.76 5.26 37.03
CA TYR A 363 8.48 5.67 35.66
C TYR A 363 7.36 6.71 35.58
N LEU A 364 6.20 6.46 36.21
CA LEU A 364 5.07 7.38 36.20
C LEU A 364 5.37 8.70 36.89
N THR A 365 6.12 8.66 38.01
CA THR A 365 6.54 9.87 38.73
C THR A 365 7.38 10.74 37.82
N ARG A 366 8.47 10.18 37.25
CA ARG A 366 9.36 10.89 36.33
C ARG A 366 8.61 11.43 35.12
N PHE A 367 7.82 10.59 34.45
CA PHE A 367 7.04 10.98 33.27
C PHE A 367 6.11 12.17 33.56
N TRP A 368 5.46 12.17 34.73
CA TRP A 368 4.55 13.23 35.12
C TRP A 368 5.27 14.51 35.58
N THR A 369 6.18 14.39 36.56
CA THR A 369 6.78 15.55 37.25
C THR A 369 7.81 16.26 36.39
N GLU A 370 8.62 15.51 35.63
CA GLU A 370 9.70 16.07 34.81
C GLU A 370 9.26 16.33 33.37
N GLY A 371 8.19 15.67 32.90
CA GLY A 371 7.70 15.77 31.52
C GLY A 371 6.36 16.48 31.39
N LEU A 372 5.27 15.74 31.62
CA LEU A 372 3.94 16.14 31.17
C LEU A 372 3.32 17.30 31.97
N ALA A 373 3.45 17.32 33.30
CA ALA A 373 2.81 18.35 34.12
C ALA A 373 3.35 19.77 33.86
N PRO A 374 4.69 19.99 33.80
CA PRO A 374 5.23 21.29 33.41
C PRO A 374 4.84 21.70 31.99
N THR A 375 4.73 20.73 31.08
CA THR A 375 4.34 20.97 29.68
C THR A 375 2.89 21.44 29.56
N ILE A 376 1.96 20.80 30.28
CA ILE A 376 0.56 21.22 30.35
C ILE A 376 0.42 22.57 31.06
N GLY A 377 1.14 22.78 32.16
CA GLY A 377 1.08 24.02 32.95
C GLY A 377 1.49 25.27 32.17
N ARG A 378 2.34 25.12 31.14
CA ARG A 378 2.78 26.22 30.26
C ARG A 378 1.89 26.43 29.03
N ALA A 379 1.00 25.49 28.71
CA ALA A 379 0.18 25.56 27.51
C ALA A 379 -0.91 26.64 27.66
N SER A 380 -1.00 27.55 26.69
CA SER A 380 -2.12 28.48 26.57
C SER A 380 -3.38 27.77 26.08
N ARG A 381 -4.55 28.27 26.48
CA ARG A 381 -5.87 27.82 26.01
C ARG A 381 -6.35 28.54 24.75
N ASP A 382 -5.48 29.33 24.12
CA ASP A 382 -5.82 30.06 22.90
C ASP A 382 -6.25 29.13 21.79
N ALA A 383 -7.35 29.49 21.12
CA ALA A 383 -7.87 28.72 20.01
C ALA A 383 -6.83 28.65 18.88
N PRO A 384 -6.56 27.46 18.31
CA PRO A 384 -5.67 27.36 17.17
C PRO A 384 -6.24 28.12 15.97
N ASP A 385 -5.34 28.83 15.31
CA ASP A 385 -5.59 29.57 14.08
C ASP A 385 -4.51 29.19 13.06
N LEU A 386 -4.92 28.52 11.98
CA LEU A 386 -4.07 27.90 10.99
C LEU A 386 -4.29 28.54 9.60
N PRO A 387 -3.30 29.22 8.99
CA PRO A 387 -3.41 29.62 7.59
C PRO A 387 -3.47 28.40 6.67
N LEU A 388 -4.30 28.46 5.62
CA LEU A 388 -4.34 27.47 4.56
C LEU A 388 -3.54 28.01 3.37
N PRO A 389 -2.26 27.61 3.20
CA PRO A 389 -1.33 28.29 2.29
C PRO A 389 -1.69 28.16 0.80
N HIS A 390 -2.49 27.15 0.44
CA HIS A 390 -3.01 26.96 -0.90
C HIS A 390 -4.25 27.80 -1.22
N LEU A 391 -4.72 28.62 -0.28
CA LEU A 391 -5.87 29.50 -0.41
C LEU A 391 -5.53 30.94 0.00
N GLU A 392 -5.82 31.91 -0.85
CA GLU A 392 -5.53 33.31 -0.57
C GLU A 392 -6.26 33.82 0.68
N ALA A 393 -5.52 34.47 1.58
CA ALA A 393 -6.03 35.11 2.80
C ALA A 393 -7.01 34.24 3.62
N THR A 394 -6.85 32.91 3.57
CA THR A 394 -7.80 31.96 4.14
C THR A 394 -7.19 31.21 5.31
N ARG A 395 -7.99 31.06 6.38
CA ARG A 395 -7.54 30.46 7.63
C ARG A 395 -8.60 29.52 8.19
N LEU A 396 -8.15 28.53 8.95
CA LEU A 396 -8.98 27.64 9.73
C LEU A 396 -8.86 28.04 11.20
N ARG A 397 -9.99 28.26 11.86
CA ARG A 397 -10.06 28.67 13.28
C ARG A 397 -10.97 27.74 14.07
N ALA A 398 -10.55 27.38 15.28
CA ALA A 398 -11.44 26.70 16.22
C ALA A 398 -12.39 27.68 16.89
N THR A 399 -13.68 27.31 17.00
CA THR A 399 -14.71 28.06 17.71
C THR A 399 -15.53 27.12 18.62
N PRO A 400 -16.35 27.64 19.55
CA PRO A 400 -17.24 26.80 20.36
C PRO A 400 -18.22 25.95 19.54
N SER A 401 -18.60 26.39 18.33
CA SER A 401 -19.45 25.66 17.39
C SER A 401 -18.69 24.69 16.47
N GLY A 402 -17.37 24.60 16.60
CA GLY A 402 -16.51 23.73 15.80
C GLY A 402 -15.54 24.49 14.88
N PRO A 403 -15.00 23.83 13.84
CA PRO A 403 -14.06 24.44 12.90
C PRO A 403 -14.76 25.46 11.99
N HIS A 404 -14.17 26.64 11.85
CA HIS A 404 -14.64 27.69 10.95
C HIS A 404 -13.58 28.02 9.91
N LEU A 405 -14.03 28.28 8.68
CA LEU A 405 -13.24 28.89 7.62
C LEU A 405 -13.36 30.41 7.74
N VAL A 406 -12.21 31.09 7.81
CA VAL A 406 -12.12 32.55 7.87
C VAL A 406 -11.49 33.07 6.58
N ARG A 407 -12.21 33.91 5.86
CA ARG A 407 -11.79 34.49 4.57
C ARG A 407 -12.55 35.79 4.32
N GLY A 408 -11.86 36.80 3.79
CA GLY A 408 -12.49 38.11 3.48
C GLY A 408 -13.14 38.80 4.69
N GLY A 409 -12.64 38.55 5.91
CA GLY A 409 -13.22 39.05 7.15
C GLY A 409 -14.48 38.30 7.64
N GLN A 410 -14.98 37.35 6.87
CA GLN A 410 -16.11 36.50 7.25
C GLN A 410 -15.60 35.21 7.91
N SER A 411 -16.37 34.68 8.85
CA SER A 411 -16.12 33.41 9.54
C SER A 411 -17.34 32.52 9.41
N VAL A 412 -17.21 31.42 8.68
CA VAL A 412 -18.32 30.50 8.41
C VAL A 412 -18.01 29.10 8.96
N PRO A 413 -18.98 28.38 9.54
CA PRO A 413 -18.78 26.99 9.94
C PRO A 413 -18.32 26.16 8.75
N LEU A 414 -17.27 25.36 8.94
CA LEU A 414 -16.78 24.46 7.90
C LEU A 414 -17.48 23.10 8.06
N PRO A 415 -18.25 22.62 7.07
CA PRO A 415 -18.89 21.32 7.16
C PRO A 415 -17.87 20.20 7.42
N LEU A 416 -18.22 19.24 8.29
CA LEU A 416 -17.33 18.14 8.70
C LEU A 416 -16.84 17.30 7.51
N GLU A 417 -17.63 17.29 6.43
CA GLU A 417 -17.34 16.56 5.22
C GLU A 417 -16.37 17.28 4.26
N VAL A 418 -15.94 18.49 4.59
CA VAL A 418 -14.95 19.24 3.81
C VAL A 418 -13.55 18.93 4.34
N ILE A 419 -12.65 18.55 3.44
CA ILE A 419 -11.23 18.41 3.76
C ILE A 419 -10.52 19.71 3.40
N PRO A 420 -9.90 20.41 4.38
CA PRO A 420 -9.24 21.69 4.12
C PRO A 420 -8.19 21.63 3.01
N ALA A 421 -7.44 20.52 2.94
CA ALA A 421 -6.40 20.32 1.92
C ALA A 421 -6.95 20.08 0.50
N ASP A 422 -8.25 19.77 0.34
CA ASP A 422 -8.88 19.55 -0.96
C ASP A 422 -9.69 20.77 -1.44
N LEU A 423 -9.80 21.82 -0.61
CA LEU A 423 -10.53 23.03 -0.98
C LEU A 423 -9.82 23.78 -2.10
N SER A 424 -10.59 24.12 -3.14
CA SER A 424 -10.22 25.12 -4.14
C SER A 424 -10.67 26.52 -3.74
N GLU A 425 -10.09 27.55 -4.39
CA GLU A 425 -10.50 28.95 -4.22
C GLU A 425 -12.01 29.13 -4.42
N ALA A 426 -12.55 28.56 -5.51
CA ALA A 426 -13.98 28.63 -5.82
C ALA A 426 -14.87 27.96 -4.76
N GLU A 427 -14.41 26.86 -4.15
CA GLU A 427 -15.16 26.20 -3.08
C GLU A 427 -15.08 26.97 -1.76
N ALA A 428 -13.93 27.59 -1.46
CA ALA A 428 -13.79 28.47 -0.32
C ALA A 428 -14.70 29.70 -0.45
N ASP A 429 -14.77 30.32 -1.63
CA ASP A 429 -15.68 31.44 -1.91
C ASP A 429 -17.15 31.00 -1.80
N ALA A 430 -17.51 29.84 -2.37
CA ALA A 430 -18.86 29.31 -2.29
C ALA A 430 -19.29 29.00 -0.84
N LEU A 431 -18.36 28.51 0.00
CA LEU A 431 -18.63 28.27 1.43
C LEU A 431 -18.95 29.57 2.16
N VAL A 432 -18.16 30.62 1.92
CA VAL A 432 -18.35 31.93 2.55
C VAL A 432 -19.65 32.60 2.08
N GLN A 433 -20.03 32.40 0.81
CA GLN A 433 -21.28 32.91 0.23
C GLN A 433 -22.52 32.08 0.60
N GLY A 434 -22.37 30.95 1.30
CA GLY A 434 -23.48 30.03 1.62
C GLY A 434 -24.03 29.28 0.39
N ALA A 435 -23.31 29.30 -0.73
CA ALA A 435 -23.69 28.64 -1.99
C ALA A 435 -23.05 27.26 -2.15
N TRP A 436 -22.21 26.83 -1.20
CA TRP A 436 -21.55 25.53 -1.26
C TRP A 436 -22.55 24.39 -1.12
N SER A 437 -22.36 23.34 -1.91
CA SER A 437 -23.12 22.10 -1.82
C SER A 437 -22.16 20.91 -1.82
N PRO A 438 -22.47 19.83 -1.08
CA PRO A 438 -21.64 18.64 -1.06
C PRO A 438 -21.51 18.06 -2.46
N ARG A 439 -20.27 17.75 -2.85
CA ARG A 439 -20.04 16.97 -4.08
C ARG A 439 -20.71 15.61 -3.91
N LYS A 440 -21.62 15.27 -4.84
CA LYS A 440 -22.17 13.90 -4.89
C LYS A 440 -21.00 12.92 -4.95
N PRO A 441 -20.97 11.88 -4.10
CA PRO A 441 -19.91 10.89 -4.16
C PRO A 441 -19.88 10.32 -5.58
N ARG A 442 -18.70 10.33 -6.22
CA ARG A 442 -18.49 9.57 -7.45
C ARG A 442 -18.69 8.10 -7.09
N VAL A 443 -19.87 7.57 -7.37
CA VAL A 443 -20.11 6.13 -7.36
C VAL A 443 -19.12 5.57 -8.38
N GLY A 444 -18.06 4.92 -7.89
CA GLY A 444 -17.21 4.13 -8.76
C GLY A 444 -18.12 3.14 -9.47
N ARG A 445 -18.08 3.10 -10.79
CA ARG A 445 -18.64 1.96 -11.52
C ARG A 445 -17.92 0.73 -10.98
N ASP A 446 -18.58 -0.02 -10.12
CA ASP A 446 -18.35 -1.44 -10.00
C ASP A 446 -18.55 -1.97 -11.42
N SER A 447 -17.46 -2.27 -12.11
CA SER A 447 -17.48 -3.09 -13.30
C SER A 447 -17.85 -4.51 -12.87
N ARG A 448 -19.12 -4.71 -12.52
CA ARG A 448 -19.76 -6.00 -12.74
C ARG A 448 -19.95 -6.11 -14.25
N PRO A 449 -19.59 -7.22 -14.89
CA PRO A 449 -19.94 -7.40 -16.29
C PRO A 449 -21.47 -7.33 -16.39
N ASP A 450 -21.94 -6.43 -17.26
CA ASP A 450 -23.35 -6.35 -17.64
C ASP A 450 -23.84 -7.76 -18.01
N GLU A 451 -24.90 -8.22 -17.33
CA GLU A 451 -25.74 -9.31 -17.83
C GLU A 451 -26.32 -8.82 -19.15
N ALA A 452 -25.65 -9.17 -20.24
CA ALA A 452 -26.16 -9.03 -21.57
C ALA A 452 -27.43 -9.87 -21.70
N ASP A 453 -28.54 -9.17 -21.94
CA ASP A 453 -29.73 -9.60 -22.66
C ASP A 453 -29.53 -10.94 -23.40
N VAL A 454 -30.08 -12.01 -22.84
CA VAL A 454 -30.26 -13.28 -23.55
C VAL A 454 -31.61 -13.20 -24.25
N PRO A 455 -31.68 -13.13 -25.59
CA PRO A 455 -32.94 -13.13 -26.29
C PRO A 455 -33.61 -14.50 -26.18
N GLU A 456 -34.83 -14.52 -25.64
CA GLU A 456 -35.71 -15.70 -25.59
C GLU A 456 -35.87 -16.33 -26.97
N LYS A 457 -35.32 -17.53 -27.14
CA LYS A 457 -35.70 -18.45 -28.23
C LYS A 457 -36.50 -19.62 -27.67
N CYS A 458 -37.81 -19.47 -27.78
CA CYS A 458 -38.74 -20.41 -28.42
C CYS A 458 -38.45 -21.91 -28.23
N THR A 459 -39.15 -22.55 -27.28
CA THR A 459 -39.53 -23.97 -27.45
C THR A 459 -41.01 -24.18 -27.12
N ARG A 460 -41.67 -24.82 -28.09
CA ARG A 460 -43.12 -24.98 -28.21
C ARG A 460 -43.68 -26.02 -27.24
N LYS A 461 -44.85 -25.70 -26.69
CA LYS A 461 -45.80 -26.63 -26.05
C LYS A 461 -46.14 -27.81 -26.98
N ARG A 462 -46.13 -29.03 -26.44
CA ARG A 462 -46.93 -30.16 -26.94
C ARG A 462 -47.90 -30.58 -25.82
N LYS A 463 -49.19 -30.52 -26.12
CA LYS A 463 -50.32 -31.05 -25.32
C LYS A 463 -50.72 -32.42 -25.87
N ALA A 464 -51.04 -33.36 -24.98
CA ALA A 464 -52.05 -34.41 -25.13
C ALA A 464 -52.36 -34.90 -23.69
N ALA A 465 -53.54 -34.64 -23.09
CA ALA A 465 -54.78 -35.43 -23.17
C ALA A 465 -54.55 -36.92 -22.84
N GLY A 466 -55.14 -37.56 -21.82
CA GLY A 466 -56.15 -37.20 -20.82
C GLY A 466 -56.49 -38.46 -19.98
N ALA A 467 -57.57 -38.35 -19.19
CA ALA A 467 -58.41 -39.43 -18.61
C ALA A 467 -58.39 -39.66 -17.08
N ALA A 468 -59.59 -39.47 -16.51
CA ALA A 468 -60.29 -40.18 -15.42
C ALA A 468 -59.73 -40.19 -13.98
N GLY A 469 -60.50 -39.59 -13.05
CA GLY A 469 -60.38 -39.81 -11.59
C GLY A 469 -61.15 -41.05 -11.11
N PRO A 470 -61.75 -41.07 -9.90
CA PRO A 470 -61.38 -40.51 -8.59
C PRO A 470 -61.31 -41.63 -7.51
N LYS A 471 -60.82 -41.36 -6.27
CA LYS A 471 -61.40 -41.95 -5.03
C LYS A 471 -60.78 -41.44 -3.72
N LYS A 472 -61.68 -41.13 -2.79
CA LYS A 472 -61.52 -40.80 -1.36
C LYS A 472 -60.80 -41.91 -0.57
N ARG A 473 -60.06 -41.56 0.49
CA ARG A 473 -60.47 -41.78 1.91
C ARG A 473 -59.33 -41.57 2.94
N SER A 474 -59.72 -40.89 4.02
CA SER A 474 -59.37 -41.07 5.45
C SER A 474 -57.92 -41.02 5.98
N ALA A 475 -57.74 -40.10 6.93
CA ALA A 475 -56.82 -40.05 8.08
C ALA A 475 -56.76 -41.39 8.90
N PRO A 476 -55.96 -41.56 9.99
CA PRO A 476 -55.31 -40.53 10.82
C PRO A 476 -53.93 -40.83 11.48
N ARG A 477 -53.41 -39.77 12.13
CA ARG A 477 -52.56 -39.63 13.34
C ARG A 477 -51.90 -40.84 14.05
N ARG A 478 -50.78 -40.46 14.71
CA ARG A 478 -50.00 -41.07 15.84
C ARG A 478 -48.76 -41.84 15.36
N ALA A 479 -47.61 -41.83 16.03
CA ALA A 479 -47.25 -41.40 17.38
C ALA A 479 -45.80 -40.92 17.45
N ALA A 480 -45.52 -40.10 18.47
CA ALA A 480 -44.19 -39.79 18.97
C ALA A 480 -43.57 -40.98 19.74
N GLY A 481 -42.23 -40.98 19.85
CA GLY A 481 -41.51 -41.66 20.92
C GLY A 481 -40.27 -42.45 20.48
N LYS A 482 -39.11 -41.79 20.37
CA LYS A 482 -38.05 -41.77 21.39
C LYS A 482 -36.91 -40.86 20.93
#